data_AF-A0A1B6KED4-F1
#
_entry.id   AF-A0A1B6KED4-F1
#
_cell.length_a   1.000
_cell.length_b   1.000
_cell.length_c   1.000
_cell.angle_alpha   90.00
_cell.angle_beta   90.00
_cell.angle_gamma   90.00
#
_symmetry.space_group_name_H-M   'P 1'
#
loop_
_entity.id
_entity.type
_entity.pdbx_description
1 polymer ?
#
loop_
_entity_poly.entity_id
_entity_poly.type
_entity_poly.pdbx_seq_one_letter_code
_entity_poly.pdbx_strand_id
1 'polypeptide(L)'
;MDGSIWLGPNAVLAFKREGYSWGDVDVRELMTSLRHKGLRRLAVKYFGFGSSEMVKSIFISLQARSLQKFIPEITAADIKRGPAGVRAQALGEDGSLIEDFVFDVRGRILHCRNAPSPGATSSLAIAKMVADKLRDEFKLS
;
A
#
# COMPACT_ATOMS: atom_id res chain seq x y z
N MET A 1 26.65 0.26 3.58
CA MET A 1 25.44 0.99 4.01
C MET A 1 25.88 2.40 4.35
N ASP A 2 25.24 3.42 3.78
CA ASP A 2 25.64 4.84 3.79
C ASP A 2 25.29 5.59 5.09
N GLY A 3 24.91 4.86 6.15
CA GLY A 3 24.50 5.45 7.43
C GLY A 3 23.12 6.13 7.40
N SER A 4 22.43 6.13 6.26
CA SER A 4 21.08 6.67 6.15
C SER A 4 20.05 5.74 6.82
N ILE A 5 19.04 6.32 7.47
CA ILE A 5 17.97 5.58 8.12
C ILE A 5 16.67 5.87 7.35
N TRP A 6 16.00 4.79 6.94
CA TRP A 6 14.68 4.89 6.34
C TRP A 6 13.65 5.14 7.43
N LEU A 7 13.01 6.30 7.32
CA LEU A 7 11.85 6.62 8.14
C LEU A 7 10.66 5.82 7.63
N GLY A 8 9.96 5.18 8.57
CA GLY A 8 8.93 4.19 8.30
C GLY A 8 7.85 4.67 7.32
N PRO A 9 7.17 3.72 6.66
CA PRO A 9 6.29 4.03 5.55
C PRO A 9 5.06 4.79 6.03
N ASN A 10 4.82 5.97 5.43
CA ASN A 10 3.50 6.59 5.46
C ASN A 10 2.69 6.01 4.29
N ALA A 11 1.52 5.48 4.58
CA ALA A 11 0.60 5.00 3.55
C ALA A 11 -0.44 6.07 3.27
N VAL A 12 -0.43 6.60 2.05
CA VAL A 12 -1.38 7.61 1.57
C VAL A 12 -2.04 7.12 0.29
N LEU A 13 -3.19 7.69 -0.06
CA LEU A 13 -3.89 7.35 -1.28
C LEU A 13 -3.06 7.81 -2.50
N ALA A 14 -2.70 6.87 -3.38
CA ALA A 14 -2.13 7.20 -4.68
C ALA A 14 -3.23 7.72 -5.62
N PHE A 15 -2.94 8.80 -6.36
CA PHE A 15 -3.90 9.42 -7.30
C PHE A 15 -3.87 8.81 -8.70
N LYS A 16 -3.02 7.79 -8.89
CA LYS A 16 -2.87 6.99 -10.09
C LYS A 16 -2.32 5.61 -9.69
N ARG A 17 -2.69 4.54 -10.40
CA ARG A 17 -2.25 3.16 -10.14
C ARG A 17 -0.74 2.97 -10.21
N GLU A 18 -0.08 3.78 -11.03
CA GLU A 18 1.37 3.82 -11.20
C GLU A 18 1.92 5.22 -10.87
N GLY A 19 1.28 5.92 -9.93
CA GLY A 19 1.70 7.24 -9.49
C GLY A 19 2.72 7.16 -8.36
N TYR A 20 3.98 7.47 -8.66
CA TYR A 20 5.09 7.44 -7.70
C TYR A 20 5.44 8.84 -7.17
N SER A 21 4.76 9.88 -7.66
CA SER A 21 4.89 11.25 -7.20
C SER A 21 3.53 11.90 -6.93
N TRP A 22 3.52 12.95 -6.11
CA TRP A 22 2.32 13.75 -5.85
C TRP A 22 1.72 14.40 -7.10
N GLY A 23 2.55 14.64 -8.12
CA GLY A 23 2.11 15.18 -9.41
C GLY A 23 1.48 14.14 -10.35
N ASP A 24 1.60 12.85 -10.05
CA ASP A 24 1.07 11.77 -10.89
C ASP A 24 -0.42 11.57 -10.61
N VAL A 25 -1.23 12.42 -11.25
CA VAL A 25 -2.67 12.43 -11.07
C VAL A 25 -3.35 11.96 -12.35
N ASP A 26 -4.13 10.89 -12.26
CA ASP A 26 -5.09 10.52 -13.28
C ASP A 26 -6.50 10.71 -12.73
N VAL A 27 -7.20 11.73 -13.23
CA VAL A 27 -8.55 12.08 -12.75
C VAL A 27 -9.54 10.93 -12.97
N ARG A 28 -9.41 10.16 -14.05
CA ARG A 28 -10.33 9.06 -14.35
C ARG A 28 -10.11 7.90 -13.38
N GLU A 29 -8.86 7.55 -13.10
CA GLU A 29 -8.53 6.50 -12.13
C GLU A 29 -8.89 6.92 -10.71
N LEU A 30 -8.61 8.17 -10.34
CA LEU A 30 -8.97 8.72 -9.04
C LEU A 30 -10.49 8.68 -8.84
N MET A 31 -11.27 9.14 -9.82
CA MET A 31 -12.74 9.10 -9.75
C MET A 31 -13.27 7.66 -9.69
N THR A 32 -12.63 6.71 -10.38
CA THR A 32 -12.98 5.28 -10.26
C THR A 32 -12.76 4.77 -8.84
N SER A 33 -11.61 5.11 -8.26
CA SER A 33 -11.25 4.74 -6.88
C SER A 33 -12.21 5.36 -5.86
N LEU A 34 -12.49 6.66 -5.99
CA LEU A 34 -13.41 7.39 -5.09
C LEU A 34 -14.86 6.90 -5.18
N ARG A 35 -15.29 6.36 -6.32
CA ARG A 35 -16.62 5.74 -6.47
C ARG A 35 -16.73 4.39 -5.78
N HIS A 36 -15.60 3.70 -5.54
CA HIS A 36 -15.59 2.41 -4.86
C HIS A 36 -16.21 2.50 -3.46
N LYS A 37 -17.22 1.67 -3.17
CA LYS A 37 -17.95 1.70 -1.89
C LYS A 37 -17.02 1.41 -0.71
N GLY A 38 -16.15 0.42 -0.84
CA GLY A 38 -15.17 0.06 0.18
C GLY A 38 -14.20 1.20 0.49
N LEU A 39 -13.76 1.95 -0.53
CA LEU A 39 -12.80 3.04 -0.31
C LEU A 39 -13.44 4.18 0.45
N ARG A 40 -14.69 4.53 0.11
CA ARG A 40 -15.45 5.54 0.85
C ARG A 40 -15.65 5.17 2.31
N ARG A 41 -16.00 3.90 2.60
CA ARG A 41 -16.15 3.40 3.97
C ARG A 41 -14.84 3.46 4.75
N LEU A 42 -13.74 3.00 4.14
CA LEU A 42 -12.40 3.08 4.73
C LEU A 42 -12.00 4.55 5.00
N ALA A 43 -12.20 5.41 4.02
CA ALA A 43 -11.86 6.83 4.10
C ALA A 43 -12.62 7.53 5.23
N VAL A 44 -13.93 7.26 5.38
CA VAL A 44 -14.73 7.81 6.49
C VAL A 44 -14.23 7.28 7.83
N LYS A 45 -13.95 5.98 7.93
CA LYS A 45 -13.49 5.34 9.18
C LYS A 45 -12.13 5.89 9.65
N TYR A 46 -11.23 6.19 8.72
CA TYR A 46 -9.85 6.61 9.02
C TYR A 46 -9.54 8.05 8.58
N PHE A 47 -10.55 8.90 8.36
CA PHE A 47 -10.37 10.24 7.79
C PHE A 47 -9.36 11.11 8.56
N GLY A 48 -9.49 11.14 9.90
CA GLY A 48 -8.61 11.93 10.76
C GLY A 48 -7.16 11.46 10.71
N PHE A 49 -6.94 10.14 10.71
CA PHE A 49 -5.60 9.57 10.61
C PHE A 49 -5.01 9.77 9.20
N GLY A 50 -5.77 9.40 8.16
CA GLY A 50 -5.32 9.47 6.76
C GLY A 50 -5.01 10.89 6.30
N SER A 51 -5.82 11.88 6.70
CA SER A 51 -5.54 13.29 6.37
C SER A 51 -4.26 13.81 7.03
N SER A 52 -4.02 13.44 8.29
CA SER A 52 -2.78 13.77 9.01
C SER A 52 -1.55 13.15 8.34
N GLU A 53 -1.62 11.89 7.91
CA GLU A 53 -0.54 11.24 7.15
C GLU A 53 -0.30 11.91 5.78
N MET A 54 -1.37 12.29 5.08
CA MET A 54 -1.28 12.97 3.78
C MET A 54 -0.54 14.31 3.92
N VAL A 55 -0.91 15.11 4.91
CA VAL A 55 -0.30 16.41 5.18
C VAL A 55 1.17 16.25 5.60
N LYS A 56 1.49 15.29 6.47
CA LYS A 56 2.89 15.01 6.88
C LYS A 56 3.75 14.51 5.72
N SER A 57 3.17 13.76 4.77
CA SER A 57 3.88 13.29 3.58
C SER A 57 4.20 14.43 2.58
N ILE A 58 3.38 15.49 2.57
CA ILE A 58 3.65 16.69 1.76
C ILE A 58 4.66 17.61 2.45
N PHE A 59 4.47 17.88 3.75
CA PHE A 59 5.27 18.84 4.51
C PHE A 59 6.31 18.15 5.41
N ILE A 60 7.57 18.18 4.98
CA ILE A 60 8.71 17.59 5.70
C ILE A 60 8.83 18.16 7.13
N SER A 61 8.52 19.44 7.33
CA SER A 61 8.54 20.07 8.66
C SER A 61 7.57 19.42 9.66
N LEU A 62 6.39 19.00 9.20
CA LEU A 62 5.41 18.32 10.04
C LEU A 62 5.82 16.87 10.32
N GLN A 63 6.44 16.21 9.35
CA GLN A 63 7.06 14.90 9.57
C GLN A 63 8.21 14.99 10.59
N ALA A 64 9.09 16.00 10.47
CA ALA A 64 10.17 16.26 11.42
C ALA A 64 9.64 16.42 12.84
N ARG A 65 8.58 17.24 13.03
CA ARG A 65 7.94 17.43 14.32
C ARG A 65 7.37 16.13 14.91
N SER A 66 6.88 15.22 14.07
CA SER A 66 6.43 13.90 14.52
C SER A 66 7.60 13.02 14.99
N LEU A 67 8.76 13.13 14.33
CA LEU A 67 9.98 12.39 14.66
C LEU A 67 10.69 12.93 15.89
N GLN A 68 10.58 14.22 16.16
CA GLN A 68 11.10 14.87 17.37
C GLN A 68 10.55 14.28 18.67
N LYS A 69 9.41 13.55 18.62
CA LYS A 69 8.90 12.77 19.75
C LYS A 69 9.81 11.60 20.13
N PHE A 70 10.60 11.09 19.19
CA PHE A 70 11.52 9.98 19.38
C PHE A 70 12.97 10.45 19.41
N ILE A 71 13.34 11.42 18.55
CA ILE A 71 14.69 11.97 18.45
C ILE A 71 14.57 13.51 18.41
N PRO A 72 14.63 14.19 19.57
CA PRO A 72 14.38 15.64 19.67
C PRO A 72 15.30 16.52 18.84
N GLU A 73 16.51 16.04 18.56
CA GLU A 73 17.55 16.78 17.84
C GLU A 73 17.34 16.80 16.32
N ILE A 74 16.45 15.95 15.77
CA ILE A 74 16.18 15.93 14.33
C ILE A 74 15.49 17.23 13.90
N THR A 75 16.03 17.82 12.84
CA THR A 75 15.46 18.98 12.17
C THR A 75 14.97 18.61 10.77
N ALA A 76 14.23 19.52 10.13
CA ALA A 76 13.82 19.32 8.73
C ALA A 76 15.01 19.27 7.75
N ALA A 77 16.18 19.83 8.12
CA ALA A 77 17.38 19.79 7.30
C ALA A 77 18.02 18.40 7.23
N ASP A 78 17.76 17.56 8.23
CA ASP A 78 18.27 16.19 8.33
C ASP A 78 17.44 15.19 7.52
N ILE A 79 16.28 15.62 7.01
CA ILE A 79 15.32 14.76 6.33
C ILE A 79 15.34 15.04 4.83
N LYS A 80 15.51 13.98 4.05
CA LYS A 80 15.39 14.00 2.59
C LYS A 80 14.19 13.16 2.17
N ARG A 81 13.54 13.53 1.06
CA ARG A 81 12.45 12.72 0.49
C ARG A 81 13.02 11.41 -0.04
N GLY A 82 12.42 10.31 0.39
CA GLY A 82 12.69 8.97 -0.13
C GLY A 82 11.96 8.68 -1.44
N PRO A 83 12.24 7.54 -2.08
CA PRO A 83 11.41 7.02 -3.15
C PRO A 83 10.03 6.65 -2.61
N ALA A 84 9.02 6.75 -3.47
CA ALA A 84 7.69 6.24 -3.17
C ALA A 84 7.53 4.82 -3.73
N GLY A 85 6.59 4.06 -3.16
CA GLY A 85 6.13 2.80 -3.71
C GLY A 85 4.61 2.75 -3.72
N VAL A 86 4.02 2.18 -4.77
CA VAL A 86 2.58 1.95 -4.85
C VAL A 86 2.29 0.50 -4.50
N ARG A 87 1.38 0.30 -3.55
CA ARG A 87 0.91 -1.03 -3.14
C ARG A 87 -0.50 -1.25 -3.65
N ALA A 88 -0.69 -2.28 -4.47
CA ALA A 88 -2.02 -2.79 -4.80
C ALA A 88 -2.58 -3.54 -3.60
N GLN A 89 -3.40 -2.86 -2.79
CA GLN A 89 -4.02 -3.44 -1.61
C GLN A 89 -5.47 -3.81 -1.92
N ALA A 90 -5.82 -5.09 -1.75
CA ALA A 90 -7.20 -5.51 -1.92
C ALA A 90 -8.09 -5.00 -0.78
N LEU A 91 -9.29 -4.56 -1.16
CA LEU A 91 -10.23 -3.85 -0.31
C LEU A 91 -11.62 -4.46 -0.49
N GLY A 92 -12.22 -4.92 0.61
CA GLY A 92 -13.60 -5.39 0.63
C GLY A 92 -14.61 -4.26 0.42
N GLU A 93 -15.83 -4.61 0.03
CA GLU A 93 -16.91 -3.62 -0.17
C GLU A 93 -17.35 -2.93 1.13
N ASP A 94 -17.09 -3.56 2.27
CA ASP A 94 -17.30 -3.03 3.63
C ASP A 94 -16.20 -2.06 4.08
N GLY A 95 -15.11 -1.95 3.32
CA GLY A 95 -13.95 -1.13 3.65
C GLY A 95 -12.89 -1.87 4.48
N SER A 96 -12.99 -3.19 4.63
CA SER A 96 -11.94 -4.02 5.22
C SER A 96 -10.76 -4.18 4.26
N LEU A 97 -9.53 -4.07 4.77
CA LEU A 97 -8.34 -4.42 4.01
C LEU A 97 -8.19 -5.94 4.05
N ILE A 98 -8.09 -6.57 2.89
CA ILE A 98 -7.92 -8.02 2.81
C ILE A 98 -6.45 -8.34 3.09
N GLU A 99 -6.22 -9.12 4.14
CA GLU A 99 -4.87 -9.48 4.61
C GLU A 99 -4.38 -10.82 4.03
N ASP A 100 -5.30 -11.66 3.57
CA ASP A 100 -5.01 -13.01 3.06
C ASP A 100 -5.18 -13.12 1.54
N PHE A 101 -4.82 -14.27 0.97
CA PHE A 101 -4.94 -14.53 -0.46
C PHE A 101 -6.36 -14.41 -0.98
N VAL A 102 -6.49 -13.84 -2.18
CA VAL A 102 -7.74 -13.84 -2.93
C VAL A 102 -7.48 -14.46 -4.28
N PHE A 103 -7.95 -15.68 -4.46
CA PHE A 103 -7.89 -16.40 -5.73
C PHE A 103 -9.22 -16.34 -6.47
N ASP A 104 -9.17 -16.18 -7.79
CA ASP A 104 -10.32 -16.36 -8.68
C ASP A 104 -9.91 -17.29 -9.84
N VAL A 105 -10.79 -18.21 -10.24
CA VAL A 105 -10.49 -19.18 -11.30
C VAL A 105 -11.42 -18.92 -12.48
N ARG A 106 -10.84 -18.75 -13.67
CA ARG A 106 -11.59 -18.58 -14.91
C ARG A 106 -11.03 -19.47 -16.02
N GLY A 107 -11.74 -20.55 -16.31
CA GLY A 107 -11.31 -21.53 -17.30
C GLY A 107 -10.00 -22.20 -16.87
N ARG A 108 -8.92 -21.91 -17.60
CA ARG A 108 -7.56 -22.45 -17.34
C ARG A 108 -6.61 -21.42 -16.68
N ILE A 109 -7.17 -20.37 -16.07
CA ILE A 109 -6.39 -19.28 -15.46
C ILE A 109 -6.75 -19.16 -13.98
N LEU A 110 -5.74 -19.16 -13.12
CA LEU A 110 -5.85 -18.81 -11.69
C LEU A 110 -5.36 -17.36 -11.51
N HIS A 111 -6.25 -16.47 -11.09
CA HIS A 111 -5.93 -15.08 -10.76
C HIS A 111 -5.61 -14.96 -9.27
N CYS A 112 -4.38 -14.59 -8.94
CA CYS A 112 -4.01 -14.15 -7.58
C CYS A 112 -4.25 -12.65 -7.46
N ARG A 113 -5.39 -12.24 -6.89
CA ARG A 113 -5.83 -10.84 -6.77
C ARG A 113 -5.33 -10.14 -5.51
N ASN A 114 -4.98 -10.90 -4.48
CA ASN A 114 -4.34 -10.42 -3.26
C ASN A 114 -3.36 -11.49 -2.76
N ALA A 115 -2.26 -11.04 -2.15
CA ALA A 115 -1.31 -11.89 -1.45
C ALA A 115 -0.93 -11.22 -0.11
N PRO A 116 -0.63 -12.01 0.94
CA PRO A 116 -0.29 -11.49 2.24
C PRO A 116 1.06 -10.76 2.22
N SER A 117 1.18 -9.82 3.15
CA SER A 117 2.41 -9.07 3.41
C SER A 117 3.27 -9.79 4.46
N PRO A 118 4.62 -9.73 4.39
CA PRO A 118 5.45 -9.02 3.43
C PRO A 118 5.83 -9.90 2.23
N GLY A 119 5.52 -9.42 1.01
CA GLY A 119 5.76 -10.19 -0.21
C GLY A 119 7.23 -10.53 -0.47
N ALA A 120 8.15 -9.60 -0.20
CA ALA A 120 9.57 -9.80 -0.47
C ALA A 120 10.20 -10.90 0.41
N THR A 121 9.94 -10.87 1.72
CA THR A 121 10.50 -11.83 2.68
C THR A 121 9.83 -13.20 2.59
N SER A 122 8.54 -13.24 2.24
CA SER A 122 7.76 -14.48 2.17
C SER A 122 7.58 -14.98 0.73
N SER A 123 8.36 -14.47 -0.23
CA SER A 123 8.18 -14.72 -1.67
C SER A 123 8.19 -16.21 -2.03
N LEU A 124 9.10 -17.00 -1.45
CA LEU A 124 9.17 -18.46 -1.69
C LEU A 124 7.97 -19.21 -1.09
N ALA A 125 7.50 -18.80 0.08
CA ALA A 125 6.32 -19.40 0.71
C ALA A 125 5.04 -19.07 -0.07
N ILE A 126 4.92 -17.82 -0.52
CA ILE A 126 3.84 -17.37 -1.41
C ILE A 126 3.86 -18.17 -2.71
N ALA A 127 5.03 -18.32 -3.34
CA ALA A 127 5.20 -19.08 -4.58
C ALA A 127 4.79 -20.56 -4.40
N LYS A 128 5.19 -21.19 -3.29
CA LYS A 128 4.79 -22.55 -2.96
C LYS A 128 3.27 -22.67 -2.84
N MET A 129 2.62 -21.76 -2.11
CA MET A 129 1.17 -21.82 -1.93
C MET A 129 0.41 -21.60 -3.25
N VAL A 130 0.86 -20.66 -4.09
CA VAL A 130 0.29 -20.48 -5.44
C VAL A 130 0.47 -21.73 -6.30
N ALA A 131 1.65 -22.38 -6.24
CA ALA A 131 1.91 -23.60 -6.99
C ALA A 131 1.05 -24.78 -6.51
N ASP A 132 0.89 -24.95 -5.20
CA ASP A 132 0.02 -25.97 -4.62
C ASP A 132 -1.44 -25.72 -5.03
N LYS A 133 -1.90 -24.47 -4.97
CA LYS A 133 -3.25 -24.09 -5.42
C LYS A 133 -3.49 -24.39 -6.91
N LEU A 134 -2.49 -24.18 -7.77
CA LEU A 134 -2.55 -24.54 -9.19
C LEU A 134 -2.65 -26.06 -9.40
N ARG A 135 -1.87 -26.85 -8.65
CA ARG A 135 -1.93 -28.32 -8.74
C ARG A 135 -3.32 -28.83 -8.36
N ASP A 136 -3.87 -28.33 -7.26
CA ASP A 136 -5.18 -28.76 -6.77
C ASP A 136 -6.30 -28.36 -7.74
N GLU A 137 -6.30 -27.12 -8.23
CA GLU A 137 -7.37 -26.59 -9.08
C GLU A 137 -7.38 -27.23 -10.47
N PHE A 138 -6.19 -27.46 -11.06
CA PHE A 138 -6.06 -27.99 -12.42
C PHE A 138 -5.69 -29.46 -12.48
N LYS A 139 -5.58 -30.13 -11.33
CA LYS A 139 -5.18 -31.55 -11.21
C LYS A 139 -3.87 -31.85 -11.95
N LEU A 140 -2.90 -30.96 -11.80
CA LEU A 140 -1.58 -31.10 -12.42
C LEU A 140 -0.79 -32.14 -11.60
N SER A 141 -0.34 -33.20 -12.28
CA SER A 141 0.44 -34.31 -11.72
C SER A 141 1.87 -33.91 -11.40
#